data_AF-A0AAN8HH95-F1
#
_entry.id   AF-A0AAN8HH95-F1
#
_cell.length_a   1.000
_cell.length_b   1.000
_cell.length_c   1.000
_cell.angle_alpha   90.00
_cell.angle_beta   90.00
_cell.angle_gamma   90.00
#
_symmetry.space_group_name_H-M   'P 1'
#
loop_
_entity.id
_entity.type
_entity.pdbx_description
1 polymer ?
#
loop_
_entity_poly.entity_id
_entity_poly.type
_entity_poly.pdbx_seq_one_letter_code
_entity_poly.pdbx_strand_id
1 'polypeptide(L)'
;MAERIFDKKLRPFQPGVSQPKKCPSSCTKAERSKRIEVRPQVKSASGPTKNHTDDLLAKEEQYKLMNAELEAKTADLVRQAEQLMRDQNEVLSKPLSTLLLSDIEDEERSRIPKLKQRTLQGPGVKGVTKKRVTSTSNNMCTRQQDKEPHLKTAIFRTSKASRVDDLVAGEDSADSFLANTIRSMEEKMNDIMIHESVMDDFDTAGENVGSGVSDAQIRVLKAKLGIMQEELDQFSCEYYKKEDENANLSARIKELEEDRVRLQKTTNIQQTQIEKHRALAEESNRKCEGVQLQVSALQKEIEHLNRSQKQAVAVHSSVEVRLNRALEEGERLKTQLNKMKQTSKDKISEELQSKEHLLAENKMLKKQKAELIVGFKKQLKLIDILQRQKMHFEAAKLLSFTEQEFMKALDWGKS
;
A
#
# COMPACT_ATOMS: atom_id res chain seq x y z
N MET A 1 -41.39 16.88 -56.75
CA MET A 1 -41.55 18.29 -56.33
C MET A 1 -40.18 18.71 -55.81
N ALA A 2 -39.38 19.40 -56.62
CA ALA A 2 -39.47 20.84 -56.87
C ALA A 2 -38.91 21.59 -55.65
N GLU A 3 -37.67 22.10 -55.73
CA GLU A 3 -37.35 23.48 -56.14
C GLU A 3 -37.40 24.44 -54.94
N ARG A 4 -36.60 25.51 -54.79
CA ARG A 4 -35.32 25.99 -55.33
C ARG A 4 -35.20 27.44 -54.83
N ILE A 5 -34.00 27.85 -54.38
CA ILE A 5 -33.37 29.19 -54.54
C ILE A 5 -34.10 30.46 -54.02
N PHE A 6 -33.38 31.28 -53.24
CA PHE A 6 -32.97 32.68 -53.50
C PHE A 6 -32.63 33.35 -52.15
N ASP A 7 -31.37 33.63 -51.76
CA ASP A 7 -30.24 34.33 -52.41
C ASP A 7 -30.38 35.87 -52.41
N LYS A 8 -29.22 36.57 -52.35
CA LYS A 8 -28.92 38.02 -52.14
C LYS A 8 -28.41 38.38 -50.72
N LYS A 9 -27.37 39.22 -50.54
CA LYS A 9 -26.39 39.81 -51.49
C LYS A 9 -25.15 40.43 -50.78
N LEU A 10 -23.98 40.28 -51.40
CA LEU A 10 -22.86 41.26 -51.56
C LEU A 10 -22.22 42.03 -50.36
N ARG A 11 -21.01 41.57 -49.99
CA ARG A 11 -19.67 42.24 -49.98
C ARG A 11 -19.57 43.75 -50.39
N PRO A 12 -18.54 44.53 -49.94
CA PRO A 12 -17.13 44.29 -50.33
C PRO A 12 -15.96 44.68 -49.36
N PHE A 13 -14.78 44.08 -49.62
CA PHE A 13 -13.36 44.56 -49.59
C PHE A 13 -12.90 45.77 -48.72
N GLN A 14 -11.67 45.93 -48.20
CA GLN A 14 -10.43 45.13 -48.00
C GLN A 14 -9.37 46.07 -47.28
N PRO A 15 -8.02 45.96 -47.41
CA PRO A 15 -7.08 45.60 -46.34
C PRO A 15 -6.24 46.73 -45.70
N GLY A 16 -5.55 46.43 -44.59
CA GLY A 16 -4.51 47.28 -43.98
C GLY A 16 -3.17 46.53 -43.81
N VAL A 17 -2.07 47.15 -44.27
CA VAL A 17 -0.69 46.61 -44.22
C VAL A 17 0.20 47.54 -43.41
N SER A 18 1.05 47.00 -42.53
CA SER A 18 2.27 47.68 -42.05
C SER A 18 3.35 46.68 -41.65
N GLN A 19 4.62 47.03 -41.92
CA GLN A 19 5.78 46.13 -42.04
C GLN A 19 6.89 46.41 -40.95
N PRO A 20 8.01 45.64 -40.88
CA PRO A 20 8.72 45.35 -39.63
C PRO A 20 10.04 46.13 -39.38
N LYS A 21 10.65 45.89 -38.20
CA LYS A 21 12.06 46.19 -37.85
C LYS A 21 12.63 45.00 -37.05
N LYS A 22 13.54 44.18 -37.60
CA LYS A 22 15.02 44.28 -37.70
C LYS A 22 15.79 43.67 -36.49
N CYS A 23 16.52 42.59 -36.76
CA CYS A 23 17.57 41.97 -35.92
C CYS A 23 18.94 42.70 -36.08
N PRO A 24 20.06 42.26 -35.45
CA PRO A 24 20.79 40.99 -35.71
C PRO A 24 20.82 40.06 -34.47
N SER A 25 21.68 39.04 -34.20
CA SER A 25 22.90 38.40 -34.78
C SER A 25 23.06 37.02 -34.08
N SER A 26 23.83 35.99 -34.50
CA SER A 26 24.58 35.64 -35.74
C SER A 26 25.02 34.14 -35.66
N CYS A 27 25.97 33.68 -36.50
CA CYS A 27 26.65 32.36 -36.49
C CYS A 27 25.77 31.11 -36.71
N THR A 28 25.54 30.65 -37.95
CA THR A 28 26.45 29.93 -38.90
C THR A 28 26.88 28.52 -38.49
N LYS A 29 26.31 27.51 -39.16
CA LYS A 29 27.06 26.52 -39.97
C LYS A 29 26.13 25.95 -41.03
N ALA A 30 26.64 25.82 -42.26
CA ALA A 30 25.89 25.35 -43.41
C ALA A 30 26.43 24.00 -43.87
N GLU A 31 25.55 23.10 -44.31
CA GLU A 31 25.96 21.92 -45.07
C GLU A 31 24.99 21.65 -46.23
N ARG A 32 25.53 21.02 -47.29
CA ARG A 32 25.03 21.14 -48.67
C ARG A 32 23.74 20.36 -48.95
N SER A 33 22.80 21.03 -49.64
CA SER A 33 21.73 20.35 -50.38
C SER A 33 22.22 19.85 -51.74
N LYS A 34 21.83 18.61 -52.12
CA LYS A 34 21.68 18.20 -53.52
C LYS A 34 20.19 18.03 -53.83
N ARG A 35 19.80 18.44 -55.04
CA ARG A 35 18.43 18.47 -55.57
C ARG A 35 18.17 17.19 -56.41
N ILE A 36 16.92 17.01 -56.90
CA ILE A 36 16.32 15.89 -57.69
C ILE A 36 15.39 15.04 -56.80
N GLU A 37 14.12 14.74 -57.11
CA GLU A 37 13.21 15.17 -58.20
C GLU A 37 11.74 14.85 -57.82
N VAL A 38 10.77 15.34 -58.59
CA VAL A 38 9.32 15.28 -58.34
C VAL A 38 8.74 13.86 -58.46
N ARG A 39 7.79 13.50 -57.57
CA ARG A 39 6.92 12.32 -57.73
C ARG A 39 5.44 12.69 -57.46
N PRO A 40 4.49 12.31 -58.33
CA PRO A 40 3.07 12.56 -58.12
C PRO A 40 2.41 11.55 -57.15
N GLN A 41 1.27 11.93 -56.57
CA GLN A 41 0.49 11.11 -55.64
C GLN A 41 0.00 9.79 -56.23
N VAL A 42 -0.05 8.75 -55.39
CA VAL A 42 -1.12 7.73 -55.43
C VAL A 42 -1.68 7.58 -54.03
N LYS A 43 -3.00 7.56 -53.91
CA LYS A 43 -3.75 7.49 -52.65
C LYS A 43 -3.69 6.07 -52.07
N SER A 44 -3.43 5.96 -50.77
CA SER A 44 -3.66 4.73 -50.00
C SER A 44 -4.66 5.01 -48.88
N ALA A 45 -5.68 4.16 -48.75
CA ALA A 45 -6.71 4.32 -47.73
C ALA A 45 -6.20 3.91 -46.35
N SER A 46 -6.39 4.76 -45.35
CA SER A 46 -6.27 4.41 -43.93
C SER A 46 -7.58 4.70 -43.22
N GLY A 47 -8.24 3.63 -42.75
CA GLY A 47 -9.25 3.72 -41.70
C GLY A 47 -8.65 4.14 -40.34
N PRO A 48 -9.45 4.19 -39.27
CA PRO A 48 -9.39 5.29 -38.29
C PRO A 48 -8.34 5.10 -37.18
N THR A 49 -7.04 5.05 -37.52
CA THR A 49 -5.96 5.09 -36.52
C THR A 49 -5.86 6.46 -35.85
N LYS A 50 -6.21 7.53 -36.57
CA LYS A 50 -6.15 8.92 -36.07
C LYS A 50 -7.02 9.11 -34.82
N ASN A 51 -8.28 8.70 -34.89
CA ASN A 51 -9.24 8.81 -33.80
C ASN A 51 -8.79 8.11 -32.51
N HIS A 52 -8.08 6.97 -32.60
CA HIS A 52 -7.58 6.27 -31.41
C HIS A 52 -6.38 6.97 -30.77
N THR A 53 -5.56 7.65 -31.58
CA THR A 53 -4.44 8.46 -31.06
C THR A 53 -4.98 9.73 -30.40
N ASP A 54 -5.98 10.37 -31.01
CA ASP A 54 -6.65 11.55 -30.46
C ASP A 54 -7.41 11.22 -29.15
N ASP A 55 -8.07 10.05 -29.05
CA ASP A 55 -8.73 9.55 -27.84
C ASP A 55 -7.73 9.24 -26.70
N LEU A 56 -6.57 8.65 -27.02
CA LEU A 56 -5.49 8.43 -26.04
C LEU A 56 -4.92 9.75 -25.51
N LEU A 57 -4.74 10.76 -26.36
CA LEU A 57 -4.27 12.09 -25.96
C LEU A 57 -5.29 12.81 -25.06
N ALA A 58 -6.57 12.79 -25.41
CA ALA A 58 -7.64 13.36 -24.57
C ALA A 58 -7.68 12.70 -23.18
N LYS A 59 -7.45 11.38 -23.12
CA LYS A 59 -7.39 10.63 -21.86
C LYS A 59 -6.13 10.95 -21.05
N GLU A 60 -4.99 11.18 -21.71
CA GLU A 60 -3.76 11.66 -21.06
C GLU A 60 -3.95 13.04 -20.42
N GLU A 61 -4.60 13.98 -21.12
CA GLU A 61 -4.94 15.29 -20.57
C GLU A 61 -5.89 15.19 -19.36
N GLN A 62 -6.90 14.31 -19.42
CA GLN A 62 -7.79 14.05 -18.29
C GLN A 62 -7.03 13.51 -17.07
N TYR A 63 -6.09 12.57 -17.26
CA TYR A 63 -5.25 12.07 -16.16
C TYR A 63 -4.32 13.15 -15.59
N LYS A 64 -3.77 14.05 -16.43
CA LYS A 64 -2.97 15.19 -15.94
C LYS A 64 -3.80 16.14 -15.07
N LEU A 65 -5.03 16.46 -15.47
CA LEU A 65 -5.94 17.29 -14.68
C LEU A 65 -6.30 16.63 -13.35
N MET A 66 -6.63 15.33 -13.36
CA MET A 66 -6.97 14.61 -12.13
C MET A 66 -5.76 14.43 -11.19
N ASN A 67 -4.55 14.26 -11.73
CA ASN A 67 -3.33 14.25 -10.92
C ASN A 67 -3.05 15.64 -10.29
N ALA A 68 -3.22 16.73 -11.05
CA ALA A 68 -3.08 18.08 -10.50
C ALA A 68 -4.10 18.37 -9.38
N GLU A 69 -5.33 17.87 -9.50
CA GLU A 69 -6.34 17.96 -8.44
C GLU A 69 -5.97 17.13 -7.20
N LEU A 70 -5.41 15.94 -7.39
CA LEU A 70 -4.91 15.09 -6.30
C LEU A 70 -3.70 15.71 -5.60
N GLU A 71 -2.78 16.33 -6.35
CA GLU A 71 -1.64 17.08 -5.81
C GLU A 71 -2.11 18.30 -5.00
N ALA A 72 -3.08 19.07 -5.51
CA ALA A 72 -3.68 20.19 -4.80
C ALA A 72 -4.37 19.75 -3.49
N LYS A 73 -5.17 18.68 -3.53
CA LYS A 73 -5.81 18.09 -2.33
C LYS A 73 -4.78 17.56 -1.33
N THR A 74 -3.67 17.00 -1.80
CA THR A 74 -2.57 16.54 -0.95
C THR A 74 -1.87 17.72 -0.29
N ALA A 75 -1.59 18.80 -1.03
CA ALA A 75 -1.01 20.02 -0.48
C ALA A 75 -1.93 20.69 0.56
N ASP A 76 -3.24 20.73 0.31
CA ASP A 76 -4.24 21.25 1.26
C ASP A 76 -4.33 20.39 2.54
N LEU A 77 -4.22 19.06 2.44
CA LEU A 77 -4.21 18.16 3.59
C LEU A 77 -2.90 18.30 4.40
N VAL A 78 -1.75 18.41 3.73
CA VAL A 78 -0.46 18.68 4.38
C VAL A 78 -0.50 20.04 5.09
N ARG A 79 -1.01 21.10 4.46
CA ARG A 79 -1.15 22.43 5.07
C ARG A 79 -2.03 22.39 6.32
N GLN A 80 -3.11 21.61 6.32
CA GLN A 80 -3.96 21.41 7.50
C GLN A 80 -3.24 20.64 8.62
N ALA A 81 -2.51 19.57 8.28
CA ALA A 81 -1.73 18.81 9.25
C ALA A 81 -0.61 19.66 9.88
N GLU A 82 0.11 20.43 9.06
CA GLU A 82 1.10 21.38 9.55
C GLU A 82 0.48 22.47 10.44
N GLN A 83 -0.70 22.99 10.10
CA GLN A 83 -1.36 23.98 10.92
C GLN A 83 -1.75 23.40 12.29
N LEU A 84 -2.34 22.20 12.31
CA LEU A 84 -2.67 21.51 13.56
C LEU A 84 -1.42 21.22 14.41
N MET A 85 -0.30 20.86 13.77
CA MET A 85 0.98 20.71 14.47
C MET A 85 1.52 22.05 14.99
N ARG A 86 1.38 23.16 14.25
CA ARG A 86 1.75 24.51 14.71
C ARG A 86 0.88 24.94 15.89
N ASP A 87 -0.44 24.78 15.80
CA ASP A 87 -1.40 25.13 16.85
C ASP A 87 -1.13 24.31 18.13
N GLN A 88 -0.91 23.00 18.00
CA GLN A 88 -0.55 22.14 19.14
C GLN A 88 0.80 22.54 19.74
N ASN A 89 1.80 22.84 18.90
CA ASN A 89 3.11 23.28 19.37
C ASN A 89 3.05 24.66 20.04
N GLU A 90 2.18 25.58 19.58
CA GLU A 90 1.95 26.89 20.20
C GLU A 90 1.28 26.76 21.57
N VAL A 91 0.32 25.83 21.71
CA VAL A 91 -0.29 25.50 23.01
C VAL A 91 0.72 24.89 23.98
N LEU A 92 1.67 24.10 23.49
CA LEU A 92 2.74 23.50 24.31
C LEU A 92 3.93 24.45 24.57
N SER A 93 4.18 25.42 23.69
CA SER A 93 5.29 26.37 23.80
C SER A 93 4.93 27.65 24.56
N LYS A 94 3.64 27.86 24.88
CA LYS A 94 3.23 28.87 25.86
C LYS A 94 3.71 28.41 27.24
N PRO A 95 4.64 29.13 27.90
CA PRO A 95 5.12 28.73 29.21
C PRO A 95 3.96 28.75 30.22
N LEU A 96 3.96 27.78 31.13
CA LEU A 96 3.17 27.80 32.36
C LEU A 96 3.65 28.99 33.22
N SER A 97 3.09 30.16 32.95
CA SER A 97 3.38 31.40 33.65
C SER A 97 2.07 32.15 33.87
N THR A 98 1.82 32.52 35.12
CA THR A 98 0.59 33.17 35.61
C THR A 98 -0.64 32.27 35.79
N LEU A 99 -0.50 31.13 36.48
CA LEU A 99 -1.64 30.51 37.17
C LEU A 99 -1.22 29.62 38.37
N LEU A 100 -0.47 30.20 39.30
CA LEU A 100 -0.21 29.59 40.62
C LEU A 100 0.11 30.63 41.71
N LEU A 101 -0.66 31.73 41.73
CA LEU A 101 -0.86 32.56 42.93
C LEU A 101 -2.06 33.51 42.75
N SER A 102 -3.26 33.03 43.10
CA SER A 102 -4.42 33.85 43.49
C SER A 102 -5.40 32.90 44.16
N ASP A 103 -5.42 32.99 45.49
CA ASP A 103 -6.45 32.40 46.32
C ASP A 103 -7.78 33.13 46.14
N ILE A 104 -8.86 32.44 46.52
CA ILE A 104 -10.20 32.96 46.87
C ILE A 104 -11.17 33.31 45.72
N GLU A 105 -12.38 32.76 45.89
CA GLU A 105 -13.68 33.09 45.27
C GLU A 105 -13.83 32.96 43.74
N ASP A 106 -14.73 32.06 43.31
CA ASP A 106 -15.96 32.57 42.70
C ASP A 106 -17.17 31.62 42.85
N GLU A 107 -18.33 32.25 43.03
CA GLU A 107 -19.66 31.65 43.10
C GLU A 107 -20.24 31.38 41.69
N GLU A 108 -21.51 30.98 41.58
CA GLU A 108 -22.19 30.76 40.29
C GLU A 108 -21.96 31.86 39.22
N ARG A 109 -21.60 31.47 37.97
CA ARG A 109 -22.59 31.42 36.85
C ARG A 109 -22.07 31.05 35.45
N SER A 110 -22.67 29.99 34.91
CA SER A 110 -23.25 29.88 33.55
C SER A 110 -22.54 30.52 32.32
N ARG A 111 -22.07 29.67 31.38
CA ARG A 111 -22.67 29.48 30.03
C ARG A 111 -21.76 28.65 29.10
N ILE A 112 -22.24 27.48 28.66
CA ILE A 112 -21.59 26.64 27.63
C ILE A 112 -22.42 26.70 26.33
N PRO A 113 -21.91 27.26 25.23
CA PRO A 113 -22.46 27.05 23.90
C PRO A 113 -21.88 25.77 23.29
N LYS A 114 -22.75 24.81 22.95
CA LYS A 114 -22.38 23.60 22.18
C LYS A 114 -22.03 23.98 20.75
N LEU A 115 -20.93 23.46 20.19
CA LEU A 115 -20.79 23.35 18.73
C LEU A 115 -20.24 22.00 18.26
N LYS A 116 -21.19 21.15 17.85
CA LYS A 116 -21.13 20.10 16.81
C LYS A 116 -19.78 19.44 16.52
N GLN A 117 -19.63 18.27 17.12
CA GLN A 117 -18.93 17.11 16.56
C GLN A 117 -19.33 16.88 15.08
N ARG A 118 -18.36 16.70 14.17
CA ARG A 118 -18.58 16.11 12.84
C ARG A 118 -17.55 15.02 12.59
N THR A 119 -18.02 13.77 12.66
CA THR A 119 -17.26 12.57 12.31
C THR A 119 -16.92 12.57 10.83
N LEU A 120 -15.67 12.29 10.48
CA LEU A 120 -15.31 11.70 9.19
C LEU A 120 -14.11 10.76 9.37
N GLN A 121 -14.28 9.52 8.91
CA GLN A 121 -13.21 8.52 8.90
C GLN A 121 -12.19 8.87 7.81
N GLY A 122 -10.90 8.67 8.11
CA GLY A 122 -9.81 8.77 7.15
C GLY A 122 -8.82 7.61 7.36
N PRO A 123 -8.48 6.83 6.32
CA PRO A 123 -7.60 5.68 6.47
C PRO A 123 -6.12 6.11 6.53
N GLY A 124 -5.35 5.45 7.39
CA GLY A 124 -3.92 5.70 7.51
C GLY A 124 -3.12 5.11 6.34
N VAL A 125 -2.20 5.88 5.77
CA VAL A 125 -1.13 5.38 4.88
C VAL A 125 0.21 5.84 5.45
N LYS A 126 1.09 4.88 5.73
CA LYS A 126 2.41 5.13 6.34
C LYS A 126 3.41 5.58 5.27
N GLY A 127 3.94 6.79 5.39
CA GLY A 127 5.13 7.24 4.65
C GLY A 127 6.41 6.71 5.27
N VAL A 128 7.16 5.88 4.54
CA VAL A 128 8.45 5.34 4.98
C VAL A 128 9.59 6.28 4.58
N THR A 129 10.32 6.83 5.56
CA THR A 129 11.60 7.52 5.30
C THR A 129 12.78 6.71 5.81
N LYS A 130 13.59 6.19 4.88
CA LYS A 130 14.89 5.57 5.21
C LYS A 130 15.90 6.65 5.62
N LYS A 131 16.58 6.46 6.74
CA LYS A 131 17.94 7.00 6.95
C LYS A 131 18.90 5.87 7.31
N ARG A 132 20.08 5.91 6.71
CA ARG A 132 21.18 4.94 6.81
C ARG A 132 22.28 5.56 7.66
N VAL A 133 22.65 4.92 8.76
CA VAL A 133 23.94 5.14 9.44
C VAL A 133 24.50 3.78 9.82
N THR A 134 25.80 3.61 9.59
CA THR A 134 26.59 2.40 9.88
C THR A 134 27.25 2.47 11.24
N SER A 135 27.26 1.37 11.98
CA SER A 135 28.35 1.05 12.91
C SER A 135 28.44 -0.46 13.15
N THR A 136 29.67 -0.97 13.09
CA THR A 136 30.04 -2.37 13.31
C THR A 136 30.36 -2.59 14.78
N SER A 137 29.95 -3.72 15.37
CA SER A 137 30.69 -4.35 16.46
C SER A 137 30.42 -5.85 16.49
N ASN A 138 31.48 -6.64 16.57
CA ASN A 138 31.41 -8.08 16.81
C ASN A 138 31.25 -8.34 18.32
N ASN A 139 30.53 -9.39 18.72
CA ASN A 139 31.18 -10.50 19.42
C ASN A 139 30.30 -11.74 19.62
N MET A 140 31.01 -12.87 19.69
CA MET A 140 30.57 -14.24 19.87
C MET A 140 29.72 -14.47 21.13
N CYS A 141 28.81 -15.47 21.10
CA CYS A 141 29.03 -16.67 21.92
C CYS A 141 28.24 -17.92 21.47
N THR A 142 28.95 -19.06 21.55
CA THR A 142 28.51 -20.45 21.74
C THR A 142 27.13 -20.95 21.29
N ARG A 143 27.19 -21.82 20.26
CA ARG A 143 26.20 -22.85 19.96
C ARG A 143 26.57 -24.14 20.71
N GLN A 144 25.74 -24.58 21.66
CA GLN A 144 25.74 -25.97 22.15
C GLN A 144 24.51 -26.67 21.54
N GLN A 145 24.72 -27.86 20.99
CA GLN A 145 23.62 -28.82 20.77
C GLN A 145 23.60 -29.73 21.98
N ASP A 146 22.42 -30.22 22.36
CA ASP A 146 22.32 -31.63 22.74
C ASP A 146 20.93 -32.19 22.48
N LYS A 147 20.86 -33.51 22.35
CA LYS A 147 19.66 -34.25 21.96
C LYS A 147 19.08 -35.02 23.17
N GLU A 148 17.77 -35.25 23.07
CA GLU A 148 16.92 -36.11 23.91
C GLU A 148 17.52 -37.52 24.19
N PRO A 149 17.09 -38.26 25.23
CA PRO A 149 15.70 -38.77 25.28
C PRO A 149 15.02 -38.95 26.67
N HIS A 150 13.68 -38.78 26.69
CA HIS A 150 12.66 -39.65 27.35
C HIS A 150 12.75 -39.92 28.90
N LEU A 151 11.71 -40.16 29.70
CA LEU A 151 10.30 -40.57 29.48
C LEU A 151 9.51 -40.41 30.82
N LYS A 152 8.17 -40.25 30.74
CA LYS A 152 7.08 -40.67 31.70
C LYS A 152 6.09 -39.58 32.16
N THR A 153 4.91 -39.65 31.55
CA THR A 153 3.60 -39.80 32.22
C THR A 153 3.13 -38.79 33.27
N ALA A 154 2.26 -37.86 32.86
CA ALA A 154 0.99 -37.58 33.55
C ALA A 154 -0.04 -37.00 32.56
N ILE A 155 -1.23 -37.61 32.48
CA ILE A 155 -2.31 -37.23 31.55
C ILE A 155 -3.31 -36.33 32.27
N PHE A 156 -3.40 -35.08 31.80
CA PHE A 156 -4.63 -34.42 31.34
C PHE A 156 -5.92 -34.42 32.21
N ARG A 157 -6.46 -33.20 32.34
CA ARG A 157 -7.89 -32.80 32.29
C ARG A 157 -8.74 -32.65 33.57
N THR A 158 -9.07 -31.37 33.82
CA THR A 158 -10.40 -30.80 34.12
C THR A 158 -11.22 -31.31 35.31
N SER A 159 -11.54 -30.36 36.20
CA SER A 159 -12.93 -30.14 36.62
C SER A 159 -13.17 -28.66 36.93
N LYS A 160 -14.45 -28.26 36.90
CA LYS A 160 -14.97 -26.90 37.00
C LYS A 160 -15.93 -26.84 38.19
N ALA A 161 -16.11 -25.64 38.76
CA ALA A 161 -17.09 -25.28 39.80
C ALA A 161 -16.77 -25.71 41.25
N SER A 162 -16.34 -24.74 42.05
CA SER A 162 -17.16 -24.22 43.17
C SER A 162 -16.63 -22.83 43.57
N ARG A 163 -17.53 -21.85 43.76
CA ARG A 163 -17.22 -20.57 44.42
C ARG A 163 -18.48 -20.05 45.10
N VAL A 164 -18.80 -20.69 46.21
CA VAL A 164 -19.75 -20.24 47.24
C VAL A 164 -19.07 -20.51 48.58
N ASP A 165 -19.28 -19.61 49.53
CA ASP A 165 -18.80 -19.61 50.92
C ASP A 165 -17.29 -19.65 51.15
N ASP A 166 -16.72 -18.46 51.33
CA ASP A 166 -15.62 -18.22 52.26
C ASP A 166 -15.83 -16.83 52.92
N LEU A 167 -16.75 -16.79 53.88
CA LEU A 167 -17.17 -15.60 54.63
C LEU A 167 -17.38 -15.89 56.12
N VAL A 168 -17.01 -17.10 56.58
CA VAL A 168 -17.24 -17.62 57.93
C VAL A 168 -15.89 -17.87 58.62
N ALA A 169 -15.15 -16.80 58.86
CA ALA A 169 -13.86 -16.83 59.56
C ALA A 169 -13.62 -15.56 60.43
N GLY A 170 -14.70 -14.86 60.81
CA GLY A 170 -14.63 -13.59 61.55
C GLY A 170 -15.38 -13.55 62.89
N GLU A 171 -16.33 -14.45 63.14
CA GLU A 171 -17.26 -14.33 64.28
C GLU A 171 -16.74 -14.98 65.58
N ASP A 172 -15.97 -16.08 65.49
CA ASP A 172 -15.41 -16.82 66.65
C ASP A 172 -14.52 -15.96 67.58
N SER A 173 -13.94 -14.87 67.07
CA SER A 173 -13.10 -13.95 67.85
C SER A 173 -13.93 -13.14 68.86
N ALA A 174 -15.13 -12.70 68.45
CA ALA A 174 -16.02 -11.91 69.31
C ALA A 174 -16.63 -12.78 70.43
N ASP A 175 -17.05 -14.00 70.10
CA ASP A 175 -17.59 -14.97 71.06
C ASP A 175 -16.56 -15.36 72.13
N SER A 176 -15.28 -15.52 71.75
CA SER A 176 -14.19 -15.78 72.70
C SER A 176 -13.99 -14.64 73.71
N PHE A 177 -14.06 -13.38 73.27
CA PHE A 177 -13.96 -12.22 74.16
C PHE A 177 -15.16 -12.08 75.11
N LEU A 178 -16.37 -12.33 74.61
CA LEU A 178 -17.59 -12.30 75.41
C LEU A 178 -17.59 -13.41 76.47
N ALA A 179 -17.26 -14.64 76.08
CA ALA A 179 -17.18 -15.79 77.00
C ALA A 179 -16.13 -15.60 78.10
N ASN A 180 -14.99 -14.98 77.80
CA ASN A 180 -13.96 -14.68 78.81
C ASN A 180 -14.37 -13.54 79.76
N THR A 181 -15.14 -12.57 79.28
CA THR A 181 -15.65 -11.46 80.11
C THR A 181 -16.74 -11.95 81.07
N ILE A 182 -17.66 -12.79 80.60
CA ILE A 182 -18.70 -13.42 81.44
C ILE A 182 -18.05 -14.25 82.56
N ARG A 183 -17.08 -15.12 82.21
CA ARG A 183 -16.35 -15.95 83.19
C ARG A 183 -15.66 -15.11 84.27
N SER A 184 -15.06 -13.98 83.91
CA SER A 184 -14.41 -13.08 84.88
C SER A 184 -15.41 -12.37 85.80
N MET A 185 -16.64 -12.12 85.35
CA MET A 185 -17.71 -11.59 86.21
C MET A 185 -18.28 -12.65 87.15
N GLU A 186 -18.47 -13.89 86.66
CA GLU A 186 -18.91 -15.03 87.49
C GLU A 186 -17.91 -15.37 88.60
N GLU A 187 -16.61 -15.34 88.30
CA GLU A 187 -15.54 -15.59 89.27
C GLU A 187 -15.52 -14.52 90.39
N LYS A 188 -15.64 -13.23 90.02
CA LYS A 188 -15.72 -12.12 90.98
C LYS A 188 -16.98 -12.13 91.84
N MET A 189 -18.11 -12.56 91.28
CA MET A 189 -19.38 -12.63 92.02
C MET A 189 -19.37 -13.75 93.08
N ASN A 190 -18.70 -14.88 92.79
CA ASN A 190 -18.50 -15.95 93.78
C ASN A 190 -17.55 -15.54 94.91
N ASP A 191 -16.48 -14.79 94.61
CA ASP A 191 -15.51 -14.33 95.61
C ASP A 191 -16.15 -13.37 96.65
N ILE A 192 -17.03 -12.47 96.17
CA ILE A 192 -17.83 -11.59 97.04
C ILE A 192 -18.82 -12.39 97.90
N MET A 193 -19.48 -13.39 97.33
CA MET A 193 -20.49 -14.19 98.05
C MET A 193 -19.90 -15.07 99.17
N ILE A 194 -18.60 -15.36 99.14
CA ILE A 194 -17.90 -16.12 100.18
C ILE A 194 -17.44 -15.22 101.34
N HIS A 195 -17.31 -13.90 101.15
CA HIS A 195 -16.84 -12.96 102.17
C HIS A 195 -17.97 -12.32 103.02
N GLU A 196 -19.24 -12.55 102.69
CA GLU A 196 -20.42 -11.94 103.33
C GLU A 196 -21.14 -12.87 104.33
N SER A 197 -20.42 -13.84 104.94
CA SER A 197 -21.03 -14.84 105.86
C SER A 197 -20.50 -14.83 107.29
N VAL A 198 -19.53 -13.97 107.65
CA VAL A 198 -19.02 -13.84 109.03
C VAL A 198 -18.76 -12.36 109.37
N MET A 199 -19.84 -11.64 109.68
CA MET A 199 -19.83 -10.41 110.48
C MET A 199 -20.88 -10.65 111.57
N ASP A 200 -20.47 -11.22 112.70
CA ASP A 200 -20.04 -10.48 113.90
C ASP A 200 -21.28 -10.08 114.73
N ASP A 201 -21.70 -11.03 115.58
CA ASP A 201 -22.91 -10.93 116.38
C ASP A 201 -22.75 -9.87 117.47
N PHE A 202 -23.74 -8.99 117.54
CA PHE A 202 -23.78 -7.86 118.45
C PHE A 202 -24.02 -8.32 119.89
N ASP A 203 -23.07 -8.08 120.80
CA ASP A 203 -23.35 -8.10 122.24
C ASP A 203 -22.91 -6.78 122.91
N THR A 204 -23.79 -5.79 122.82
CA THR A 204 -23.68 -4.52 123.57
C THR A 204 -24.45 -4.63 124.88
N ALA A 205 -23.77 -5.14 125.91
CA ALA A 205 -24.14 -4.96 127.31
C ALA A 205 -22.84 -4.65 128.10
N GLY A 206 -22.73 -3.56 128.84
CA GLY A 206 -23.76 -2.59 129.22
C GLY A 206 -23.46 -2.06 130.61
N GLU A 207 -22.35 -1.32 130.79
CA GLU A 207 -22.03 -0.75 132.09
C GLU A 207 -21.40 0.65 132.04
N ASN A 208 -21.96 1.51 132.88
CA ASN A 208 -21.81 2.95 132.98
C ASN A 208 -20.43 3.41 133.49
N VAL A 209 -19.58 3.98 132.62
CA VAL A 209 -18.40 4.77 133.02
C VAL A 209 -18.13 5.98 132.10
N GLY A 210 -18.24 7.19 132.66
CA GLY A 210 -17.36 8.32 132.30
C GLY A 210 -17.73 9.23 131.11
N SER A 211 -18.12 10.47 131.42
CA SER A 211 -18.40 11.55 130.44
C SER A 211 -17.29 11.81 129.41
N GLY A 212 -16.02 11.50 129.72
CA GLY A 212 -14.89 11.64 128.78
C GLY A 212 -14.91 10.67 127.60
N VAL A 213 -15.59 9.52 127.73
CA VAL A 213 -15.74 8.54 126.63
C VAL A 213 -16.63 9.11 125.52
N SER A 214 -17.70 9.83 125.88
CA SER A 214 -18.61 10.46 124.92
C SER A 214 -17.94 11.55 124.07
N ASP A 215 -17.09 12.38 124.67
CA ASP A 215 -16.36 13.45 123.99
C ASP A 215 -15.22 12.90 123.11
N ALA A 216 -14.57 11.80 123.54
CA ALA A 216 -13.65 11.05 122.68
C ALA A 216 -14.36 10.43 121.46
N GLN A 217 -15.53 9.82 121.65
CA GLN A 217 -16.36 9.30 120.56
C GLN A 217 -16.80 10.40 119.59
N ILE A 218 -17.20 11.59 120.09
CA ILE A 218 -17.55 12.74 119.25
C ILE A 218 -16.36 13.22 118.40
N ARG A 219 -15.13 13.25 118.95
CA ARG A 219 -13.92 13.55 118.17
C ARG A 219 -13.66 12.51 117.07
N VAL A 220 -13.78 11.22 117.38
CA VAL A 220 -13.60 10.14 116.40
C VAL A 220 -14.65 10.20 115.30
N LEU A 221 -15.93 10.44 115.64
CA LEU A 221 -16.99 10.60 114.65
C LEU A 221 -16.81 11.84 113.76
N LYS A 222 -16.34 12.96 114.32
CA LYS A 222 -15.99 14.16 113.53
C LYS A 222 -14.78 13.91 112.61
N ALA A 223 -13.76 13.19 113.09
CA ALA A 223 -12.63 12.81 112.25
C ALA A 223 -13.06 11.86 111.11
N LYS A 224 -13.91 10.86 111.40
CA LYS A 224 -14.47 9.97 110.38
C LYS A 224 -15.32 10.72 109.36
N LEU A 225 -16.14 11.68 109.80
CA LEU A 225 -16.92 12.53 108.90
C LEU A 225 -16.03 13.45 108.05
N GLY A 226 -14.92 13.96 108.60
CA GLY A 226 -13.92 14.71 107.84
C GLY A 226 -13.23 13.86 106.77
N ILE A 227 -12.77 12.66 107.13
CA ILE A 227 -12.17 11.70 106.18
C ILE A 227 -13.17 11.32 105.09
N MET A 228 -14.42 10.98 105.45
CA MET A 228 -15.46 10.65 104.47
C MET A 228 -15.83 11.83 103.56
N GLN A 229 -15.72 13.07 104.04
CA GLN A 229 -15.90 14.27 103.20
C GLN A 229 -14.73 14.47 102.25
N GLU A 230 -13.48 14.29 102.71
CA GLU A 230 -12.28 14.37 101.87
C GLU A 230 -12.26 13.26 100.80
N GLU A 231 -12.66 12.03 101.16
CA GLU A 231 -12.87 10.92 100.23
C GLU A 231 -13.96 11.25 99.20
N LEU A 232 -15.09 11.84 99.62
CA LEU A 232 -16.16 12.25 98.71
C LEU A 232 -15.72 13.36 97.74
N ASP A 233 -14.96 14.35 98.22
CA ASP A 233 -14.43 15.44 97.41
C ASP A 233 -13.35 14.93 96.44
N GLN A 234 -12.52 13.98 96.86
CA GLN A 234 -11.54 13.28 96.03
C GLN A 234 -12.22 12.46 94.93
N PHE A 235 -13.20 11.62 95.28
CA PHE A 235 -13.99 10.85 94.32
C PHE A 235 -14.74 11.77 93.33
N SER A 236 -15.22 12.92 93.80
CA SER A 236 -15.83 13.94 92.93
C SER A 236 -14.82 14.54 91.95
N CYS A 237 -13.61 14.89 92.41
CA CYS A 237 -12.54 15.39 91.54
C CYS A 237 -12.06 14.35 90.52
N GLU A 238 -11.99 13.08 90.90
CA GLU A 238 -11.67 11.97 89.99
C GLU A 238 -12.79 11.72 88.98
N TYR A 239 -14.06 11.76 89.42
CA TYR A 239 -15.22 11.66 88.55
C TYR A 239 -15.21 12.75 87.47
N TYR A 240 -15.00 14.02 87.82
CA TYR A 240 -14.94 15.10 86.83
C TYR A 240 -13.77 14.96 85.85
N LYS A 241 -12.60 14.46 86.28
CA LYS A 241 -11.49 14.15 85.37
C LYS A 241 -11.86 13.03 84.40
N LYS A 242 -12.54 11.99 84.88
CA LYS A 242 -12.99 10.88 84.04
C LYS A 242 -14.12 11.29 83.09
N GLU A 243 -14.99 12.22 83.48
CA GLU A 243 -16.02 12.78 82.59
C GLU A 243 -15.38 13.62 81.48
N ASP A 244 -14.36 14.45 81.77
CA ASP A 244 -13.61 15.20 80.75
C ASP A 244 -12.81 14.27 79.82
N GLU A 245 -12.11 13.26 80.36
CA GLU A 245 -11.46 12.21 79.56
C GLU A 245 -12.47 11.48 78.66
N ASN A 246 -13.67 11.15 79.16
CA ASN A 246 -14.74 10.51 78.40
C ASN A 246 -15.32 11.40 77.30
N ALA A 247 -15.50 12.69 77.56
CA ALA A 247 -15.90 13.68 76.57
C ALA A 247 -14.84 13.83 75.45
N ASN A 248 -13.57 13.89 75.82
CA ASN A 248 -12.44 13.94 74.89
C ASN A 248 -12.34 12.66 74.03
N LEU A 249 -12.49 11.48 74.62
CA LEU A 249 -12.53 10.20 73.90
C LEU A 249 -13.73 10.13 72.95
N SER A 250 -14.91 10.59 73.38
CA SER A 250 -16.12 10.65 72.55
C SER A 250 -15.95 11.58 71.35
N ALA A 251 -15.34 12.76 71.55
CA ALA A 251 -14.99 13.68 70.47
C ALA A 251 -14.01 13.03 69.48
N ARG A 252 -12.99 12.31 69.97
CA ARG A 252 -12.00 11.64 69.13
C ARG A 252 -12.59 10.47 68.34
N ILE A 253 -13.51 9.71 68.92
CA ILE A 253 -14.26 8.65 68.19
C ILE A 253 -15.03 9.28 67.02
N LYS A 254 -15.77 10.37 67.27
CA LYS A 254 -16.54 11.06 66.22
C LYS A 254 -15.65 11.57 65.09
N GLU A 255 -14.51 12.18 65.40
CA GLU A 255 -13.53 12.64 64.41
C GLU A 255 -13.02 11.48 63.53
N LEU A 256 -12.68 10.34 64.15
CA LEU A 256 -12.22 9.15 63.45
C LEU A 256 -13.32 8.49 62.60
N GLU A 257 -14.59 8.57 63.02
CA GLU A 257 -15.72 8.10 62.21
C GLU A 257 -15.97 8.99 60.99
N GLU A 258 -15.90 10.32 61.16
CA GLU A 258 -15.96 11.27 60.05
C GLU A 258 -14.82 11.03 59.06
N ASP A 259 -13.59 10.80 59.55
CA ASP A 259 -12.45 10.43 58.71
C ASP A 259 -12.62 9.09 57.99
N ARG A 260 -13.13 8.06 58.67
CA ARG A 260 -13.45 6.77 58.04
C ARG A 260 -14.44 6.96 56.88
N VAL A 261 -15.46 7.80 57.06
CA VAL A 261 -16.45 8.11 56.01
C VAL A 261 -15.82 8.94 54.87
N ARG A 262 -14.93 9.91 55.18
CA ARG A 262 -14.18 10.67 54.16
C ARG A 262 -13.28 9.75 53.32
N LEU A 263 -12.50 8.90 53.97
CA LEU A 263 -11.60 7.94 53.34
C LEU A 263 -12.39 6.93 52.48
N GLN A 264 -13.48 6.36 53.00
CA GLN A 264 -14.32 5.43 52.24
C GLN A 264 -14.89 6.06 50.95
N LYS A 265 -15.32 7.33 51.00
CA LYS A 265 -15.77 8.06 49.80
C LYS A 265 -14.62 8.21 48.78
N THR A 266 -13.44 8.59 49.23
CA THR A 266 -12.25 8.72 48.37
C THR A 266 -11.84 7.38 47.75
N THR A 267 -11.81 6.29 48.53
CA THR A 267 -11.53 4.94 48.04
C THR A 267 -12.55 4.50 46.99
N ASN A 268 -13.85 4.73 47.21
CA ASN A 268 -14.89 4.40 46.23
C ASN A 268 -14.70 5.20 44.92
N ILE A 269 -14.37 6.50 45.00
CA ILE A 269 -14.09 7.32 43.83
C ILE A 269 -12.86 6.79 43.07
N GLN A 270 -11.76 6.53 43.76
CA GLN A 270 -10.53 6.00 43.16
C GLN A 270 -10.77 4.63 42.51
N GLN A 271 -11.54 3.74 43.14
CA GLN A 271 -11.91 2.44 42.59
C GLN A 271 -12.65 2.59 41.25
N THR A 272 -13.68 3.46 41.17
CA THR A 272 -14.40 3.70 39.91
C THR A 272 -13.51 4.32 38.82
N GLN A 273 -12.53 5.16 39.19
CA GLN A 273 -11.54 5.68 38.25
C GLN A 273 -10.61 4.59 37.72
N ILE A 274 -10.10 3.71 38.59
CA ILE A 274 -9.26 2.56 38.21
C ILE A 274 -10.01 1.65 37.24
N GLU A 275 -11.28 1.34 37.51
CA GLU A 275 -12.12 0.52 36.62
C GLU A 275 -12.36 1.19 35.26
N LYS A 276 -12.63 2.50 35.24
CA LYS A 276 -12.75 3.28 34.01
C LYS A 276 -11.46 3.28 33.17
N HIS A 277 -10.30 3.48 33.81
CA HIS A 277 -9.01 3.45 33.13
C HIS A 277 -8.66 2.04 32.63
N ARG A 278 -8.99 0.98 33.39
CA ARG A 278 -8.86 -0.41 32.96
C ARG A 278 -9.72 -0.70 31.72
N ALA A 279 -10.98 -0.30 31.71
CA ALA A 279 -11.88 -0.50 30.57
C ALA A 279 -11.38 0.23 29.30
N LEU A 280 -10.87 1.46 29.43
CA LEU A 280 -10.27 2.21 28.32
C LEU A 280 -8.99 1.54 27.79
N ALA A 281 -8.15 1.00 28.68
CA ALA A 281 -6.94 0.25 28.30
C ALA A 281 -7.29 -1.04 27.56
N GLU A 282 -8.30 -1.80 28.03
CA GLU A 282 -8.81 -3.00 27.34
C GLU A 282 -9.39 -2.67 25.97
N GLU A 283 -10.19 -1.61 25.84
CA GLU A 283 -10.74 -1.19 24.55
C GLU A 283 -9.65 -0.76 23.56
N SER A 284 -8.63 -0.04 24.05
CA SER A 284 -7.45 0.31 23.26
C SER A 284 -6.67 -0.93 22.82
N ASN A 285 -6.49 -1.91 23.71
CA ASN A 285 -5.80 -3.15 23.40
C ASN A 285 -6.56 -3.97 22.33
N ARG A 286 -7.89 -4.11 22.46
CA ARG A 286 -8.75 -4.75 21.44
C ARG A 286 -8.64 -4.06 20.07
N LYS A 287 -8.55 -2.73 20.04
CA LYS A 287 -8.31 -1.96 18.79
C LYS A 287 -6.93 -2.25 18.20
N CYS A 288 -5.89 -2.28 19.03
CA CYS A 288 -4.52 -2.64 18.61
C CYS A 288 -4.46 -4.06 18.04
N GLU A 289 -5.07 -5.05 18.70
CA GLU A 289 -5.19 -6.44 18.23
C GLU A 289 -5.93 -6.50 16.88
N GLY A 290 -7.07 -5.80 16.75
CA GLY A 290 -7.83 -5.72 15.50
C GLY A 290 -7.03 -5.14 14.34
N VAL A 291 -6.25 -4.08 14.58
CA VAL A 291 -5.34 -3.49 13.58
C VAL A 291 -4.17 -4.44 13.26
N GLN A 292 -3.61 -5.11 14.27
CA GLN A 292 -2.52 -6.08 14.09
C GLN A 292 -2.95 -7.27 13.23
N LEU A 293 -4.19 -7.75 13.39
CA LEU A 293 -4.79 -8.78 12.55
C LEU A 293 -4.99 -8.29 11.10
N GLN A 294 -5.47 -7.07 10.89
CA GLN A 294 -5.61 -6.47 9.56
C GLN A 294 -4.25 -6.30 8.85
N VAL A 295 -3.23 -5.80 9.55
CA VAL A 295 -1.86 -5.70 9.03
C VAL A 295 -1.34 -7.09 8.63
N SER A 296 -1.57 -8.10 9.46
CA SER A 296 -1.15 -9.48 9.18
C SER A 296 -1.90 -10.11 7.99
N ALA A 297 -3.17 -9.74 7.78
CA ALA A 297 -3.95 -10.18 6.62
C ALA A 297 -3.49 -9.50 5.32
N LEU A 298 -3.36 -8.17 5.33
CA LEU A 298 -2.85 -7.39 4.19
C LEU A 298 -1.43 -7.80 3.80
N GLN A 299 -0.57 -8.14 4.76
CA GLN A 299 0.78 -8.62 4.45
C GLN A 299 0.76 -9.97 3.72
N LYS A 300 -0.12 -10.91 4.11
CA LYS A 300 -0.31 -12.17 3.38
C LYS A 300 -0.86 -11.94 1.96
N GLU A 301 -1.77 -10.98 1.79
CA GLU A 301 -2.31 -10.59 0.49
C GLU A 301 -1.22 -9.98 -0.42
N ILE A 302 -0.38 -9.08 0.10
CA ILE A 302 0.76 -8.52 -0.62
C ILE A 302 1.74 -9.63 -1.06
N GLU A 303 2.05 -10.59 -0.19
CA GLU A 303 2.90 -11.71 -0.58
C GLU A 303 2.24 -12.60 -1.65
N HIS A 304 0.93 -12.85 -1.56
CA HIS A 304 0.17 -13.60 -2.56
C HIS A 304 0.19 -12.89 -3.93
N LEU A 305 -0.10 -11.58 -3.95
CA LEU A 305 -0.04 -10.75 -5.16
C LEU A 305 1.37 -10.72 -5.76
N ASN A 306 2.42 -10.64 -4.94
CA ASN A 306 3.82 -10.68 -5.40
C ASN A 306 4.20 -12.05 -6.02
N ARG A 307 3.72 -13.17 -5.44
CA ARG A 307 3.87 -14.51 -6.04
C ARG A 307 3.14 -14.61 -7.39
N SER A 308 1.90 -14.13 -7.46
CA SER A 308 1.10 -14.09 -8.68
C SER A 308 1.74 -13.21 -9.77
N GLN A 309 2.25 -12.03 -9.40
CA GLN A 309 2.97 -11.13 -10.30
C GLN A 309 4.22 -11.79 -10.90
N LYS A 310 5.03 -12.48 -10.08
CA LYS A 310 6.21 -13.23 -10.57
C LYS A 310 5.82 -14.31 -11.57
N GLN A 311 4.74 -15.04 -11.32
CA GLN A 311 4.21 -16.03 -12.25
C GLN A 311 3.73 -15.37 -13.56
N ALA A 312 2.99 -14.26 -13.47
CA ALA A 312 2.52 -13.51 -14.63
C ALA A 312 3.67 -12.95 -15.48
N VAL A 313 4.74 -12.44 -14.86
CA VAL A 313 5.96 -11.97 -15.56
C VAL A 313 6.68 -13.13 -16.27
N ALA A 314 6.78 -14.30 -15.64
CA ALA A 314 7.37 -15.49 -16.29
C ALA A 314 6.54 -15.96 -17.50
N VAL A 315 5.21 -15.95 -17.40
CA VAL A 315 4.30 -16.25 -18.51
C VAL A 315 4.41 -15.20 -19.62
N HIS A 316 4.45 -13.91 -19.28
CA HIS A 316 4.63 -12.82 -20.25
C HIS A 316 5.91 -13.00 -21.05
N SER A 317 7.05 -13.20 -20.37
CA SER A 317 8.34 -13.43 -21.02
C SER A 317 8.33 -14.66 -21.95
N SER A 318 7.67 -15.75 -21.55
CA SER A 318 7.48 -16.92 -22.41
C SER A 318 6.65 -16.64 -23.66
N VAL A 319 5.57 -15.86 -23.53
CA VAL A 319 4.71 -15.44 -24.67
C VAL A 319 5.46 -14.46 -25.58
N GLU A 320 6.22 -13.53 -25.02
CA GLU A 320 7.02 -12.54 -25.73
C GLU A 320 8.10 -13.19 -26.60
N VAL A 321 8.83 -14.19 -26.07
CA VAL A 321 9.80 -14.98 -26.86
C VAL A 321 9.11 -15.72 -28.02
N ARG A 322 7.92 -16.30 -27.79
CA ARG A 322 7.13 -16.96 -28.84
C ARG A 322 6.63 -15.98 -29.91
N LEU A 323 6.23 -14.77 -29.49
CA LEU A 323 5.80 -13.70 -30.39
C LEU A 323 6.97 -13.22 -31.27
N ASN A 324 8.12 -12.93 -30.68
CA ASN A 324 9.31 -12.48 -31.40
C ASN A 324 9.75 -13.52 -32.45
N ARG A 325 9.79 -14.80 -32.08
CA ARG A 325 10.04 -15.89 -33.03
C ARG A 325 9.02 -15.94 -34.18
N ALA A 326 7.72 -15.75 -33.90
CA ALA A 326 6.69 -15.72 -34.93
C ALA A 326 6.81 -14.51 -35.87
N LEU A 327 7.25 -13.35 -35.35
CA LEU A 327 7.56 -12.17 -36.14
C LEU A 327 8.77 -12.40 -37.05
N GLU A 328 9.87 -12.94 -36.52
CA GLU A 328 11.07 -13.32 -37.27
C GLU A 328 10.75 -14.33 -38.40
N GLU A 329 9.96 -15.36 -38.09
CA GLU A 329 9.50 -16.33 -39.09
C GLU A 329 8.63 -15.68 -40.18
N GLY A 330 7.78 -14.70 -39.80
CA GLY A 330 7.00 -13.89 -40.74
C GLY A 330 7.85 -13.01 -41.66
N GLU A 331 8.87 -12.33 -41.12
CA GLU A 331 9.82 -11.53 -41.92
C GLU A 331 10.68 -12.41 -42.85
N ARG A 332 11.10 -13.59 -42.37
CA ARG A 332 11.79 -14.60 -43.19
C ARG A 332 10.91 -15.08 -44.35
N LEU A 333 9.62 -15.34 -44.13
CA LEU A 333 8.69 -15.72 -45.20
C LEU A 333 8.45 -14.58 -46.19
N LYS A 334 8.31 -13.33 -45.69
CA LYS A 334 8.14 -12.12 -46.53
C LYS A 334 9.35 -11.88 -47.43
N THR A 335 10.57 -12.02 -46.90
CA THR A 335 11.81 -11.89 -47.68
C THR A 335 11.98 -13.02 -48.71
N GLN A 336 11.67 -14.27 -48.35
CA GLN A 336 11.65 -15.39 -49.29
C GLN A 336 10.63 -15.20 -50.43
N LEU A 337 9.41 -14.73 -50.11
CA LEU A 337 8.38 -14.41 -51.11
C LEU A 337 8.84 -13.31 -52.07
N ASN A 338 9.47 -12.25 -51.56
CA ASN A 338 10.01 -11.17 -52.39
C ASN A 338 11.15 -11.67 -53.28
N LYS A 339 12.07 -12.50 -52.76
CA LYS A 339 13.14 -13.12 -53.54
C LYS A 339 12.58 -14.00 -54.66
N MET A 340 11.57 -14.82 -54.37
CA MET A 340 10.91 -15.69 -55.35
C MET A 340 10.16 -14.89 -56.42
N LYS A 341 9.49 -13.79 -56.05
CA LYS A 341 8.86 -12.87 -57.00
C LYS A 341 9.88 -12.18 -57.90
N GLN A 342 11.06 -11.83 -57.37
CA GLN A 342 12.12 -11.22 -58.17
C GLN A 342 12.72 -12.24 -59.15
N THR A 343 13.15 -13.42 -58.67
CA THR A 343 13.72 -14.46 -59.54
C THR A 343 12.74 -14.96 -60.60
N SER A 344 11.43 -14.96 -60.32
CA SER A 344 10.41 -15.25 -61.33
C SER A 344 10.32 -14.17 -62.40
N LYS A 345 10.45 -12.88 -62.06
CA LYS A 345 10.50 -11.79 -63.04
C LYS A 345 11.77 -11.83 -63.88
N ASP A 346 12.91 -12.07 -63.23
CA ASP A 346 14.21 -12.14 -63.89
C ASP A 346 14.22 -13.27 -64.93
N LYS A 347 13.74 -14.47 -64.55
CA LYS A 347 13.56 -15.60 -65.48
C LYS A 347 12.65 -15.29 -66.66
N ILE A 348 11.50 -14.66 -66.42
CA ILE A 348 10.59 -14.25 -67.52
C ILE A 348 11.29 -13.25 -68.45
N SER A 349 12.12 -12.35 -67.92
CA SER A 349 12.91 -11.41 -68.73
C SER A 349 14.00 -12.12 -69.55
N GLU A 350 14.72 -13.08 -68.96
CA GLU A 350 15.72 -13.91 -69.64
C GLU A 350 15.09 -14.77 -70.74
N GLU A 351 13.95 -15.41 -70.46
CA GLU A 351 13.18 -16.20 -71.43
C GLU A 351 12.68 -15.34 -72.60
N LEU A 352 12.23 -14.10 -72.33
CA LEU A 352 11.83 -13.15 -73.38
C LEU A 352 13.02 -12.72 -74.26
N GLN A 353 14.16 -12.39 -73.67
CA GLN A 353 15.38 -12.02 -74.41
C GLN A 353 15.91 -13.20 -75.24
N SER A 354 15.95 -14.41 -74.67
CA SER A 354 16.35 -15.64 -75.36
C SER A 354 15.42 -15.95 -76.54
N LYS A 355 14.10 -15.81 -76.35
CA LYS A 355 13.10 -15.95 -77.41
C LYS A 355 13.29 -14.91 -78.52
N GLU A 356 13.59 -13.65 -78.19
CA GLU A 356 13.85 -12.60 -79.17
C GLU A 356 15.12 -12.89 -80.00
N HIS A 357 16.21 -13.31 -79.34
CA HIS A 357 17.43 -13.75 -80.00
C HIS A 357 17.16 -14.90 -80.99
N LEU A 358 16.49 -15.96 -80.55
CA LEU A 358 16.14 -17.11 -81.39
C LEU A 358 15.23 -16.72 -82.57
N LEU A 359 14.31 -15.76 -82.38
CA LEU A 359 13.47 -15.25 -83.47
C LEU A 359 14.30 -14.45 -84.51
N ALA A 360 15.25 -13.63 -84.06
CA ALA A 360 16.16 -12.89 -84.94
C ALA A 360 17.07 -13.83 -85.74
N GLU A 361 17.66 -14.82 -85.08
CA GLU A 361 18.48 -15.86 -85.72
C GLU A 361 17.66 -16.69 -86.72
N ASN A 362 16.46 -17.13 -86.35
CA ASN A 362 15.58 -17.88 -87.24
C ASN A 362 15.19 -17.07 -88.49
N LYS A 363 15.00 -15.75 -88.36
CA LYS A 363 14.77 -14.83 -89.48
C LYS A 363 16.00 -14.70 -90.37
N MET A 364 17.22 -14.64 -89.80
CA MET A 364 18.47 -14.61 -90.54
C MET A 364 18.70 -15.92 -91.32
N LEU A 365 18.54 -17.08 -90.67
CA LEU A 365 18.67 -18.40 -91.29
C LEU A 365 17.66 -18.60 -92.43
N LYS A 366 16.41 -18.11 -92.27
CA LYS A 366 15.41 -18.08 -93.35
C LYS A 366 15.86 -17.23 -94.54
N LYS A 367 16.49 -16.08 -94.30
CA LYS A 367 17.05 -15.21 -95.36
C LYS A 367 18.20 -15.89 -96.09
N GLN A 368 19.18 -16.43 -95.36
CA GLN A 368 20.32 -17.18 -95.93
C GLN A 368 19.85 -18.39 -96.75
N LYS A 369 18.85 -19.15 -96.26
CA LYS A 369 18.23 -20.26 -97.01
C LYS A 369 17.59 -19.78 -98.31
N ALA A 370 16.88 -18.64 -98.29
CA ALA A 370 16.26 -18.08 -99.50
C ALA A 370 17.32 -17.62 -100.52
N GLU A 371 18.38 -16.95 -100.06
CA GLU A 371 19.52 -16.52 -100.89
C GLU A 371 20.23 -17.73 -101.53
N LEU A 372 20.47 -18.80 -100.77
CA LEU A 372 21.07 -20.04 -101.26
C LEU A 372 20.18 -20.74 -102.31
N ILE A 373 18.86 -20.80 -102.10
CA ILE A 373 17.91 -21.33 -103.09
C ILE A 373 17.95 -20.50 -104.39
N VAL A 374 18.06 -19.18 -104.30
CA VAL A 374 18.23 -18.31 -105.49
C VAL A 374 19.58 -18.58 -106.17
N GLY A 375 20.65 -18.80 -105.40
CA GLY A 375 21.96 -19.22 -105.91
C GLY A 375 21.89 -20.52 -106.73
N PHE A 376 21.34 -21.59 -106.15
CA PHE A 376 21.15 -22.86 -106.85
C PHE A 376 20.27 -22.72 -108.11
N LYS A 377 19.19 -21.94 -108.06
CA LYS A 377 18.36 -21.65 -109.25
C LYS A 377 19.12 -20.93 -110.36
N LYS A 378 20.09 -20.06 -110.02
CA LYS A 378 20.98 -19.42 -111.02
C LYS A 378 22.01 -20.41 -111.57
N GLN A 379 22.59 -21.26 -110.72
CA GLN A 379 23.52 -22.30 -111.15
C GLN A 379 22.88 -23.31 -112.10
N LEU A 380 21.66 -23.77 -111.82
CA LEU A 380 20.90 -24.65 -112.72
C LEU A 380 20.71 -24.01 -114.12
N LYS A 381 20.24 -22.75 -114.17
CA LYS A 381 20.12 -22.02 -115.44
C LYS A 381 21.45 -21.86 -116.19
N LEU A 382 22.56 -21.68 -115.46
CA LEU A 382 23.89 -21.60 -116.06
C LEU A 382 24.31 -22.96 -116.65
N ILE A 383 24.01 -24.07 -115.97
CA ILE A 383 24.24 -25.43 -116.49
C ILE A 383 23.44 -25.64 -117.78
N ASP A 384 22.14 -25.28 -117.82
CA ASP A 384 21.30 -25.40 -119.02
C ASP A 384 21.89 -24.62 -120.22
N ILE A 385 22.38 -23.39 -119.97
CA ILE A 385 23.02 -22.54 -120.98
C ILE A 385 24.34 -23.15 -121.45
N LEU A 386 25.20 -23.61 -120.53
CA LEU A 386 26.50 -24.21 -120.87
C LEU A 386 26.34 -25.54 -121.62
N GLN A 387 25.35 -26.37 -121.28
CA GLN A 387 25.03 -27.59 -122.02
C GLN A 387 24.56 -27.27 -123.44
N ARG A 388 23.71 -26.24 -123.61
CA ARG A 388 23.30 -25.78 -124.94
C ARG A 388 24.46 -25.21 -125.75
N GLN A 389 25.33 -24.41 -125.13
CA GLN A 389 26.55 -23.89 -125.78
C GLN A 389 27.49 -25.02 -126.20
N LYS A 390 27.69 -26.03 -125.34
CA LYS A 390 28.47 -27.23 -125.68
C LYS A 390 27.88 -27.95 -126.90
N MET A 391 26.57 -28.17 -126.93
CA MET A 391 25.87 -28.79 -128.07
C MET A 391 26.07 -27.99 -129.37
N HIS A 392 25.92 -26.66 -129.32
CA HIS A 392 26.19 -25.80 -130.49
C HIS A 392 27.65 -25.87 -130.94
N PHE A 393 28.61 -25.92 -130.01
CA PHE A 393 30.03 -26.02 -130.31
C PHE A 393 30.40 -27.39 -130.92
N GLU A 394 29.85 -28.49 -130.39
CA GLU A 394 30.04 -29.83 -130.93
C GLU A 394 29.44 -29.96 -132.35
N ALA A 395 28.25 -29.39 -132.59
CA ALA A 395 27.65 -29.33 -133.92
C ALA A 395 28.48 -28.48 -134.91
N ALA A 396 28.97 -27.31 -134.48
CA ALA A 396 29.85 -26.47 -135.31
C ALA A 396 31.19 -27.17 -135.62
N LYS A 397 31.78 -27.89 -134.65
CA LYS A 397 32.99 -28.68 -134.85
C LYS A 397 32.77 -29.81 -135.85
N LEU A 398 31.65 -30.55 -135.74
CA LEU A 398 31.29 -31.59 -136.71
C LEU A 398 31.10 -31.01 -138.12
N LEU A 399 30.45 -29.86 -138.23
CA LEU A 399 30.27 -29.14 -139.50
C LEU A 399 31.64 -28.74 -140.11
N SER A 400 32.56 -28.19 -139.30
CA SER A 400 33.90 -27.83 -139.77
C SER A 400 34.73 -29.06 -140.22
N PHE A 401 34.49 -30.23 -139.64
CA PHE A 401 35.10 -31.48 -140.10
C PHE A 401 34.52 -31.90 -141.47
N THR A 402 33.20 -31.84 -141.64
CA THR A 402 32.59 -32.11 -142.96
C THR A 402 33.00 -31.10 -144.03
N GLU A 403 33.22 -29.83 -143.68
CA GLU A 403 33.76 -28.80 -144.57
C GLU A 403 35.21 -29.10 -144.97
N GLN A 404 36.07 -29.49 -144.03
CA GLN A 404 37.45 -29.88 -144.33
C GLN A 404 37.55 -31.13 -145.21
N GLU A 405 36.75 -32.17 -144.95
CA GLU A 405 36.72 -33.36 -145.81
C GLU A 405 36.15 -33.05 -147.20
N PHE A 406 35.16 -32.16 -147.30
CA PHE A 406 34.64 -31.68 -148.59
C PHE A 406 35.70 -30.90 -149.38
N MET A 407 36.46 -30.02 -148.72
CA MET A 407 37.58 -29.30 -149.35
C MET A 407 38.69 -30.23 -149.84
N LYS A 408 39.07 -31.25 -149.05
CA LYS A 408 40.03 -32.29 -149.49
C LYS A 408 39.54 -33.05 -150.72
N ALA A 409 38.25 -33.39 -150.78
CA ALA A 409 37.66 -34.06 -151.93
C ALA A 409 37.65 -33.19 -153.20
N LEU A 410 37.61 -31.86 -153.07
CA LEU A 410 37.79 -30.92 -154.19
C LEU A 410 39.26 -30.83 -154.63
N ASP A 411 40.22 -30.85 -153.70
CA ASP A 411 41.66 -30.80 -154.02
C ASP A 411 42.18 -32.10 -154.65
N TRP A 412 41.55 -33.25 -154.41
CA TRP A 412 41.82 -34.50 -155.15
C TRP A 412 41.56 -34.41 -156.66
N GLY A 413 40.89 -33.35 -157.13
CA GLY A 413 40.72 -33.05 -158.57
C GLY A 413 41.89 -32.29 -159.22
N LYS A 414 42.95 -31.93 -158.47
CA LYS A 414 44.09 -31.17 -159.00
C LYS A 414 45.39 -31.97 -158.89
N SER A 415 45.74 -32.61 -160.01
CA SER A 415 47.12 -33.07 -160.33
C SER A 415 48.05 -31.89 -160.61
#